data_AF-W4LEN5-F1
#
_entry.id   AF-W4LEN5-F1
#
_cell.length_a   1.000
_cell.length_b   1.000
_cell.length_c   1.000
_cell.angle_alpha   90.00
_cell.angle_beta   90.00
_cell.angle_gamma   90.00
#
_symmetry.space_group_name_H-M   'P 1'
#
loop_
_entity.id
_entity.type
_entity.pdbx_description
1 polymer ?
#
loop_
_entity_poly.entity_id
_entity_poly.type
_entity_poly.pdbx_seq_one_letter_code
_entity_poly.pdbx_strand_id
1 'polypeptide(L)' 'MPIQKFSDLDEARRALWVQPGAPDLVSRIRKLWAFSARLAPSQSPRGVRKFRSIEEANAERDQWIEYRVRTLRAKRG' A
#
# COMPACT_ATOMS: atom_id res chain seq x y z
N MET A 1 -2.64 -13.63 12.74
CA MET A 1 -1.65 -12.58 13.03
C MET A 1 -1.13 -12.83 14.44
N PRO A 2 0.18 -13.02 14.64
CA PRO A 2 0.71 -13.21 15.99
C PRO A 2 0.51 -11.93 16.80
N ILE A 3 -0.02 -12.07 18.01
CA ILE A 3 -0.10 -10.97 18.98
C ILE A 3 1.28 -10.88 19.65
N GLN A 4 1.95 -9.75 19.51
CA GLN A 4 3.19 -9.45 20.22
C GLN A 4 2.86 -8.66 21.49
N LYS A 5 3.41 -9.09 22.62
CA LYS A 5 3.31 -8.37 23.90
C LYS A 5 4.60 -7.60 24.10
N PHE A 6 4.48 -6.31 24.43
CA PHE A 6 5.59 -5.44 24.78
C PHE A 6 5.41 -4.99 26.23
N SER A 7 6.52 -4.75 26.92
CA SER A 7 6.52 -4.35 28.32
C SER A 7 6.20 -2.86 28.48
N ASP A 8 6.53 -2.05 27.48
CA ASP A 8 6.24 -0.62 27.41
C ASP A 8 6.02 -0.12 25.96
N LEU A 9 5.57 1.14 25.84
CA LEU A 9 5.29 1.77 24.54
C LEU A 9 6.56 2.08 23.73
N ASP A 10 7.70 2.27 24.38
CA ASP A 10 8.96 2.60 23.73
C ASP A 10 9.55 1.36 23.04
N GLU A 11 9.41 0.20 23.65
CA GLU A 11 9.68 -1.10 23.06
C GLU A 11 8.79 -1.36 21.84
N ALA A 12 7.48 -1.12 21.97
CA ALA A 12 6.55 -1.21 20.84
C ALA A 12 6.94 -0.24 19.70
N ARG A 13 7.35 0.99 20.06
CA ARG A 13 7.80 2.01 19.10
C ARG A 13 9.03 1.56 18.31
N ARG A 14 9.99 0.92 18.97
CA ARG A 14 11.18 0.35 18.31
C ARG A 14 10.80 -0.83 17.41
N ALA A 15 9.86 -1.67 17.83
CA ALA A 15 9.42 -2.85 17.08
C ALA A 15 8.53 -2.54 15.85
N LEU A 16 7.91 -1.36 15.79
CA LEU A 16 7.12 -0.91 14.63
C LEU A 16 7.94 -0.85 13.33
N TRP A 17 9.24 -0.59 13.44
CA TRP A 17 10.12 -0.38 12.30
C TRP A 17 11.06 -1.57 12.13
N VAL A 18 11.12 -2.10 10.90
CA VAL A 18 12.18 -3.04 10.55
C VAL A 18 13.48 -2.24 10.44
N GLN A 19 14.53 -2.73 11.11
CA GLN A 19 15.83 -2.09 11.09
C GLN A 19 16.38 -2.03 9.66
N PRO A 20 17.00 -0.90 9.25
CA PRO A 20 17.73 -0.82 7.99
C PRO A 20 18.76 -1.96 7.89
N GLY A 21 18.80 -2.65 6.75
CA GLY A 21 19.72 -3.76 6.53
C GLY A 21 19.26 -5.13 7.05
N ALA A 22 18.04 -5.24 7.60
CA ALA A 22 17.48 -6.55 7.94
C ALA A 22 17.46 -7.46 6.69
N PRO A 23 18.06 -8.67 6.76
CA PRO A 23 18.29 -9.51 5.58
C PRO A 23 16.98 -9.97 4.90
N ASP A 24 15.90 -10.03 5.66
CA ASP A 24 14.58 -10.46 5.17
C ASP A 24 13.66 -9.29 4.76
N LEU A 25 14.09 -8.04 4.90
CA LEU A 25 13.27 -6.85 4.61
C LEU A 25 12.70 -6.87 3.20
N VAL A 26 13.54 -7.11 2.19
CA VAL A 26 13.13 -7.16 0.78
C VAL A 26 12.13 -8.30 0.55
N SER A 27 12.34 -9.46 1.16
CA SER A 27 11.43 -10.61 1.06
C SER A 27 10.07 -10.31 1.70
N ARG A 28 10.05 -9.67 2.87
CA ARG A 28 8.83 -9.22 3.55
C ARG A 28 8.06 -8.21 2.72
N ILE A 29 8.74 -7.21 2.17
CA ILE A 29 8.13 -6.23 1.26
C ILE A 29 7.50 -6.97 0.08
N ARG A 30 8.22 -7.84 -0.62
CA ARG A 30 7.67 -8.58 -1.76
C ARG A 30 6.42 -9.39 -1.40
N LYS A 31 6.43 -10.10 -0.27
CA LYS A 31 5.27 -10.87 0.22
C LYS A 31 4.06 -9.96 0.52
N LEU A 32 4.29 -8.84 1.18
CA LEU A 32 3.26 -7.85 1.48
C LEU A 32 2.64 -7.31 0.19
N TRP A 33 3.46 -6.87 -0.77
CA TRP A 33 2.99 -6.34 -2.05
C TRP A 33 2.20 -7.38 -2.86
N ALA A 34 2.67 -8.63 -2.90
CA ALA A 34 1.95 -9.72 -3.57
C ALA A 34 0.59 -10.01 -2.92
N PHE A 35 0.52 -9.98 -1.58
CA PHE A 35 -0.73 -10.14 -0.85
C PHE A 35 -1.69 -8.97 -1.10
N SER A 36 -1.21 -7.73 -0.99
CA SER A 36 -1.99 -6.52 -1.26
C SER A 36 -2.55 -6.50 -2.67
N ALA A 37 -1.78 -6.94 -3.67
CA ALA A 37 -2.24 -7.03 -5.06
C ALA A 37 -3.42 -8.00 -5.25
N ARG A 38 -3.53 -9.05 -4.41
CA ARG A 38 -4.66 -9.98 -4.42
C ARG A 38 -5.92 -9.39 -3.79
N LEU A 39 -5.77 -8.65 -2.69
CA LEU A 39 -6.89 -8.01 -2.00
C LEU A 39 -7.44 -6.80 -2.75
N ALA A 40 -6.53 -6.06 -3.38
CA ALA A 40 -6.78 -4.77 -3.99
C ALA A 40 -6.03 -4.66 -5.33
N PRO A 41 -6.50 -5.35 -6.39
CA PRO A 41 -5.87 -5.24 -7.69
C PRO A 41 -5.85 -3.78 -8.16
N SER A 42 -4.67 -3.28 -8.51
CA SER A 42 -4.59 -1.92 -9.05
C SER A 42 -5.27 -1.87 -10.41
N GLN A 43 -6.15 -0.87 -10.57
CA GLN A 43 -6.81 -0.56 -11.84
C GLN A 43 -6.09 0.57 -12.57
N SER A 44 -5.15 1.25 -11.91
CA SER A 44 -4.36 2.32 -12.52
C SER A 44 -3.33 1.76 -13.51
N PRO A 45 -2.85 2.58 -14.46
CA PRO A 45 -1.85 2.17 -15.42
C PRO A 45 -0.55 1.81 -14.70
N ARG A 46 0.17 0.84 -15.24
CA ARG A 46 1.50 0.46 -14.74
C ARG A 46 2.56 1.45 -15.25
N GLY A 47 3.63 1.61 -14.48
CA GLY A 47 4.80 2.38 -14.87
C GLY A 47 4.87 3.77 -14.24
N VAL A 48 5.98 4.46 -14.50
CA VAL A 48 6.20 5.84 -14.06
C VAL A 48 5.59 6.77 -15.09
N ARG A 49 4.77 7.70 -14.63
CA ARG A 49 4.14 8.73 -15.46
C ARG A 49 4.69 10.10 -15.08
N LYS A 50 4.97 10.91 -16.10
CA LYS A 50 5.40 12.30 -15.92
C LYS A 50 4.18 13.21 -16.04
N PHE A 51 4.03 14.10 -15.07
CA PHE A 51 3.03 15.16 -15.07
C PHE A 51 3.72 16.51 -15.14
N ARG A 52 3.01 17.50 -15.66
CA ARG A 52 3.49 18.89 -15.76
C ARG A 52 3.39 19.60 -14.42
N SER A 53 2.47 19.18 -13.55
CA SER A 53 2.32 19.71 -12.21
C SER A 53 1.78 18.66 -11.22
N ILE A 54 1.78 19.01 -9.93
CA ILE A 54 1.23 18.15 -8.87
C ILE A 54 -0.30 18.07 -8.98
N GLU A 55 -0.94 19.16 -9.40
CA GLU A 55 -2.40 19.25 -9.58
C GLU A 55 -2.86 18.27 -10.66
N GLU A 56 -2.12 18.16 -11.77
CA GLU A 56 -2.41 17.19 -12.83
C GLU A 56 -2.30 15.74 -12.31
N ALA A 57 -1.25 15.45 -11.54
CA ALA A 57 -1.05 14.13 -10.93
C ALA A 57 -2.16 13.78 -9.94
N ASN A 58 -2.61 14.75 -9.14
CA ASN A 58 -3.70 14.57 -8.19
C ASN A 58 -5.05 14.37 -8.89
N ALA A 59 -5.35 15.16 -9.92
CA ALA A 59 -6.58 15.02 -10.69
C ALA A 59 -6.69 13.63 -11.34
N GLU A 60 -5.59 13.12 -11.90
CA GLU A 60 -5.58 11.75 -12.43
C GLU A 60 -5.76 10.70 -11.32
N ARG A 61 -5.09 10.88 -10.18
CA ARG A 61 -5.24 9.98 -9.03
C ARG A 61 -6.70 9.90 -8.58
N ASP A 62 -7.38 11.04 -8.49
CA ASP A 62 -8.77 11.12 -8.07
C ASP A 62 -9.71 10.41 -9.05
N GLN A 63 -9.47 10.56 -10.36
CA GLN A 63 -10.20 9.81 -11.39
C GLN A 63 -10.07 8.29 -11.20
N TRP A 64 -8.87 7.79 -10.89
CA TRP A 64 -8.65 6.36 -10.61
C TRP A 64 -9.34 5.89 -9.33
N ILE A 65 -9.37 6.74 -8.30
CA ILE A 65 -10.10 6.46 -7.05
C ILE A 65 -11.60 6.35 -7.34
N GLU A 66 -12.18 7.31 -8.07
CA GLU A 66 -13.59 7.28 -8.46
C GLU A 66 -13.94 6.05 -9.29
N TYR A 67 -13.14 5.75 -10.31
CA TYR A 67 -13.31 4.58 -11.16
C TYR A 67 -13.32 3.28 -10.33
N ARG A 68 -12.38 3.17 -9.38
CA ARG A 68 -12.32 2.02 -8.47
C ARG A 68 -13.56 1.92 -7.58
N VAL A 69 -14.03 3.03 -7.02
CA VAL A 69 -15.25 3.06 -6.19
C VAL A 69 -16.46 2.60 -7.00
N ARG A 70 -16.63 3.11 -8.22
CA ARG A 70 -17.72 2.70 -9.13
C ARG A 70 -17.65 1.21 -9.43
N THR A 71 -16.48 0.70 -9.79
CA THR A 71 -16.26 -0.72 -10.08
C THR A 71 -16.56 -1.62 -8.86
N LEU A 72 -16.19 -1.19 -7.66
CA LEU A 72 -16.47 -1.94 -6.43
C LEU A 72 -17.96 -1.94 -6.06
N ARG A 73 -18.67 -0.83 -6.30
CA ARG A 73 -20.13 -0.74 -6.13
C ARG A 73 -20.85 -1.67 -7.09
N ALA A 74 -20.46 -1.67 -8.36
CA ALA A 74 -21.06 -2.53 -9.39
C ALA A 74 -20.87 -4.03 -9.12
N LYS A 75 -19.77 -4.44 -8.48
CA LYS A 75 -19.53 -5.85 -8.10
C LYS A 75 -20.28 -6.31 -6.85
N ARG A 76 -20.90 -5.39 -6.10
CA ARG A 76 -21.60 -5.68 -4.84
C ARG A 76 -23.12 -5.74 -4.98
N GLY A 77 -23.69 -5.20 -6.07
CA GLY A 77 -25.09 -5.34 -6.43
C GLY A 77 -25.28 -6.50 -7.39
#